data_AF-A0A7L4ZZ51-F1
#
_entry.id   AF-A0A7L4ZZ51-F1
#
_cell.length_a   1.000
_cell.length_b   1.000
_cell.length_c   1.000
_cell.angle_alpha   90.00
_cell.angle_beta   90.00
_cell.angle_gamma   90.00
#
_symmetry.space_group_name_H-M   'P 1'
#
loop_
_entity.id
_entity.type
_entity.pdbx_description
1 polymer ?
#
loop_
_entity_poly.entity_id
_entity_poly.type
_entity_poly.pdbx_seq_one_letter_code
_entity_poly.pdbx_strand_id
1 'polypeptide(L)'
;MFTWRVGQLMLGIGAGMVLGAAVSLQAGRVASPDYWNLTPKAERAKLGKARLNPAVAQVLTLNWPALQSYLKQVPTEGSHPTLLALPLPDGSRRRFRVSRSAVMAPELAAKYPDIRAYTGQDPADATTTVSFETSPAGLRAMLTVQGRVYLIEPFRPADPRHYLCFDKATLPAGSKRFSEPSR
;
A
#
# COMPACT_ATOMS: atom_id res chain seq x y z
N MET A 1 -7.85 23.81 -81.11
CA MET A 1 -8.75 22.95 -80.30
C MET A 1 -7.92 21.82 -79.72
N PHE A 2 -7.95 21.66 -78.39
CA PHE A 2 -7.46 20.54 -77.57
C PHE A 2 -6.73 19.38 -78.28
N THR A 3 -5.50 19.06 -77.86
CA THR A 3 -5.07 17.67 -77.66
C THR A 3 -4.05 17.56 -76.52
N TRP A 4 -4.32 16.65 -75.59
CA TRP A 4 -3.41 16.19 -74.55
C TRP A 4 -2.26 15.38 -75.14
N ARG A 5 -1.05 15.48 -74.56
CA ARG A 5 -0.04 14.41 -74.61
C ARG A 5 0.59 14.21 -73.24
N VAL A 6 0.33 13.03 -72.70
CA VAL A 6 0.99 12.45 -71.53
C VAL A 6 2.45 12.16 -71.91
N GLY A 7 3.39 12.64 -71.10
CA GLY A 7 4.81 12.33 -71.19
C GLY A 7 5.25 11.60 -69.93
N GLN A 8 5.71 10.36 -70.09
CA GLN A 8 6.27 9.52 -69.04
C GLN A 8 7.80 9.70 -68.97
N LEU A 9 8.35 9.36 -67.80
CA LEU A 9 9.75 9.15 -67.41
C LEU A 9 10.54 10.40 -66.94
N MET A 10 11.00 10.36 -65.69
CA MET A 10 12.37 9.95 -65.39
C MET A 10 12.55 9.53 -63.93
N LEU A 11 13.55 8.66 -63.73
CA LEU A 11 14.00 8.01 -62.51
C LEU A 11 14.20 8.95 -61.31
N GLY A 12 13.85 8.46 -60.12
CA GLY A 12 14.35 8.97 -58.85
C GLY A 12 14.84 7.82 -57.97
N ILE A 13 16.17 7.65 -57.90
CA ILE A 13 16.87 6.84 -56.91
C ILE A 13 16.66 7.50 -55.54
N GLY A 14 16.07 6.80 -54.58
CA GLY A 14 15.82 7.31 -53.24
C GLY A 14 16.21 6.28 -52.19
N ALA A 15 17.31 6.57 -51.48
CA ALA A 15 17.97 5.76 -50.49
C ALA A 15 17.03 5.10 -49.45
N GLY A 16 17.29 3.83 -49.16
CA GLY A 16 16.64 3.11 -48.07
C GLY A 16 16.90 3.76 -46.72
N MET A 17 15.86 4.32 -46.13
CA MET A 17 15.85 4.76 -44.75
C MET A 17 15.34 3.59 -43.90
N VAL A 18 16.26 2.77 -43.38
CA VAL A 18 15.91 1.80 -42.33
C VAL A 18 15.64 2.61 -41.07
N LEU A 19 14.36 2.82 -40.76
CA LEU A 19 13.92 3.31 -39.45
C LEU A 19 14.29 2.26 -38.41
N GLY A 20 15.44 2.44 -37.77
CA GLY A 20 15.78 1.74 -36.54
C GLY A 20 14.80 2.19 -35.45
N ALA A 21 13.79 1.36 -35.16
CA ALA A 21 12.95 1.55 -33.98
C ALA A 21 13.84 1.38 -32.75
N ALA A 22 14.18 2.49 -32.08
CA ALA A 22 14.78 2.45 -30.77
C ALA A 22 13.75 1.87 -29.80
N VAL A 23 13.88 0.58 -29.49
CA VAL A 23 13.14 -0.07 -28.41
C VAL A 23 13.64 0.56 -27.11
N SER A 24 12.93 1.58 -26.65
CA SER A 24 13.15 2.12 -25.31
C SER A 24 12.68 1.06 -24.32
N LEU A 25 13.62 0.39 -23.65
CA LEU A 25 13.36 -0.40 -22.45
C LEU A 25 12.85 0.55 -21.37
N GLN A 26 11.54 0.78 -21.35
CA GLN A 26 10.89 1.33 -20.17
C GLN A 26 11.05 0.29 -19.07
N ALA A 27 12.01 0.52 -18.18
CA ALA A 27 12.08 -0.17 -16.90
C ALA A 27 10.72 0.04 -16.24
N GLY A 28 9.87 -1.00 -16.28
CA GLY A 28 8.54 -0.95 -15.73
C GLY A 28 8.66 -0.47 -14.28
N ARG A 29 8.03 0.66 -13.97
CA ARG A 29 7.79 1.01 -12.57
C ARG A 29 7.06 -0.18 -11.99
N VAL A 30 7.73 -0.96 -11.11
CA VAL A 30 7.04 -2.00 -10.36
C VAL A 30 5.94 -1.28 -9.59
N ALA A 31 4.72 -1.37 -10.10
CA ALA A 31 3.57 -0.72 -9.52
C ALA A 31 3.43 -1.31 -8.10
N SER A 32 3.62 -0.46 -7.11
CA SER A 32 3.37 -0.84 -5.72
C SER A 32 1.86 -0.71 -5.54
N PRO A 33 1.13 -1.81 -5.33
CA PRO A 33 -0.31 -1.72 -5.18
C PRO A 33 -0.65 -0.84 -3.97
N ASP A 34 -1.60 0.07 -4.20
CA ASP A 34 -2.21 0.93 -3.18
C ASP A 34 -3.68 0.56 -3.08
N TYR A 35 -4.12 0.25 -1.86
CA TYR A 35 -5.48 -0.17 -1.55
C TYR A 35 -6.26 0.87 -0.74
N TRP A 36 -5.64 2.03 -0.48
CA TRP A 36 -6.14 3.04 0.44
C TRP A 36 -6.73 4.23 -0.30
N ASN A 37 -7.94 4.61 0.08
CA ASN A 37 -8.59 5.83 -0.42
C ASN A 37 -8.92 6.76 0.74
N LEU A 38 -8.91 8.06 0.50
CA LEU A 38 -9.40 9.02 1.49
C LEU A 38 -10.91 8.83 1.65
N THR A 39 -11.39 8.71 2.90
CA THR A 39 -12.83 8.60 3.15
C THR A 39 -13.51 9.93 2.84
N PRO A 40 -14.51 9.97 1.93
CA PRO A 40 -15.26 11.17 1.60
C PRO A 40 -15.90 11.82 2.82
N LYS A 41 -16.01 13.15 2.82
CA LYS A 41 -16.59 13.91 3.94
C LYS A 41 -18.00 13.45 4.31
N ALA A 42 -18.84 13.18 3.30
CA ALA A 42 -20.22 12.74 3.49
C ALA A 42 -20.32 11.35 4.15
N GLU A 43 -19.36 10.46 3.88
CA GLU A 43 -19.27 9.14 4.53
C GLU A 43 -18.72 9.29 5.95
N ARG A 44 -17.65 10.09 6.12
CA ARG A 44 -17.04 10.36 7.43
C ARG A 44 -18.04 10.92 8.43
N ALA A 45 -18.92 11.81 8.00
CA ALA A 45 -19.97 12.39 8.83
C ALA A 45 -20.93 11.34 9.43
N LYS A 46 -21.01 10.15 8.84
CA LYS A 46 -21.90 9.05 9.26
C LYS A 46 -21.20 7.99 10.14
N LEU A 47 -19.87 8.05 10.28
CA LEU A 47 -19.10 7.02 11.01
C LEU A 47 -19.28 7.10 12.53
N GLY A 48 -19.72 8.24 13.05
CA GLY A 48 -19.82 8.48 14.49
C GLY A 48 -18.45 8.66 15.15
N LYS A 49 -18.32 8.23 16.41
CA LYS A 49 -17.10 8.40 17.20
C LYS A 49 -16.09 7.28 16.90
N ALA A 50 -14.86 7.69 16.64
CA ALA A 50 -13.75 6.77 16.47
C ALA A 50 -13.36 6.08 17.80
N ARG A 51 -12.83 4.85 17.71
CA ARG A 51 -12.32 4.10 18.88
C ARG A 51 -11.12 4.79 19.53
N LEU A 52 -10.27 5.42 18.72
CA LEU A 52 -9.11 6.19 19.15
C LEU A 52 -9.35 7.66 18.79
N ASN A 53 -8.87 8.57 19.62
CA ASN A 53 -9.08 10.01 19.45
C ASN A 53 -7.75 10.78 19.35
N PRO A 54 -6.90 10.52 18.33
CA PRO A 54 -5.73 11.34 18.08
C PRO A 54 -6.14 12.78 17.73
N ALA A 55 -5.33 13.76 18.12
CA ALA A 55 -5.58 15.16 17.79
C ALA A 55 -5.61 15.42 16.27
N VAL A 56 -4.82 14.67 15.50
CA VAL A 56 -4.77 14.74 14.03
C VAL A 56 -4.77 13.33 13.46
N ALA A 57 -5.70 13.05 12.53
CA ALA A 57 -5.75 11.79 11.82
C ALA A 57 -6.36 11.93 10.42
N GLN A 58 -5.90 11.08 9.51
CA GLN A 58 -6.64 10.78 8.29
C GLN A 58 -7.65 9.68 8.55
N VAL A 59 -8.84 9.84 7.95
CA VAL A 59 -9.84 8.77 7.89
C VAL A 59 -9.81 8.21 6.47
N LEU A 60 -9.51 6.92 6.36
CA LEU A 60 -9.28 6.22 5.11
C LEU A 60 -10.26 5.06 4.95
N THR A 61 -10.54 4.69 3.71
CA THR A 61 -11.15 3.41 3.36
C THR A 61 -10.09 2.48 2.77
N LEU A 62 -10.20 1.20 3.11
CA LEU A 62 -9.34 0.14 2.59
C LEU A 62 -10.14 -0.79 1.67
N ASN A 63 -9.60 -1.08 0.49
CA ASN A 63 -10.07 -2.19 -0.32
C ASN A 63 -9.58 -3.52 0.28
N TRP A 64 -10.27 -3.96 1.33
CA TRP A 64 -9.92 -5.13 2.13
C TRP A 64 -9.83 -6.43 1.31
N PRO A 65 -10.79 -6.78 0.43
CA PRO A 65 -10.69 -7.99 -0.39
C PRO A 65 -9.47 -8.00 -1.31
N ALA A 66 -9.12 -6.85 -1.91
CA ALA A 66 -7.97 -6.74 -2.78
C ALA A 66 -6.65 -6.87 -2.00
N LEU A 67 -6.55 -6.21 -0.84
CA LEU A 67 -5.38 -6.34 0.03
C LEU A 67 -5.21 -7.80 0.50
N GLN A 68 -6.28 -8.46 0.96
CA GLN A 68 -6.21 -9.86 1.39
C GLN A 68 -5.73 -10.79 0.28
N SER A 69 -6.19 -10.55 -0.96
CA SER A 69 -5.78 -11.34 -2.12
C SER A 69 -4.30 -11.16 -2.45
N TYR A 70 -3.78 -9.94 -2.30
CA TYR A 70 -2.35 -9.65 -2.43
C TYR A 70 -1.52 -10.27 -1.29
N LEU A 71 -1.96 -10.13 -0.04
CA LEU A 71 -1.25 -10.63 1.13
C LEU A 71 -1.13 -12.17 1.20
N LYS A 72 -1.95 -12.90 0.43
CA LYS A 72 -1.79 -14.36 0.22
C LYS A 72 -0.56 -14.71 -0.61
N GLN A 73 -0.06 -13.77 -1.42
CA GLN A 73 1.08 -13.95 -2.33
C GLN A 73 2.38 -13.40 -1.75
N VAL A 74 2.31 -12.66 -0.63
CA VAL A 74 3.49 -12.14 0.06
C VAL A 74 4.30 -13.33 0.61
N PRO A 75 5.57 -13.47 0.23
CA PRO A 75 6.36 -14.62 0.64
C PRO A 75 6.84 -14.48 2.08
N THR A 76 7.24 -15.59 2.68
CA THR A 76 7.90 -15.61 3.99
C THR A 76 9.27 -14.91 3.92
N GLU A 77 9.75 -14.40 5.05
CA GLU A 77 11.11 -13.85 5.17
C GLU A 77 12.16 -14.80 4.56
N GLY A 78 13.16 -14.22 3.86
CA GLY A 78 14.20 -14.98 3.14
C GLY A 78 13.94 -15.22 1.65
N SER A 79 12.80 -14.77 1.11
CA SER A 79 12.45 -14.80 -0.33
C SER A 79 12.34 -13.38 -0.92
N HIS A 80 12.14 -13.25 -2.24
CA HIS A 80 12.01 -11.95 -2.92
C HIS A 80 10.82 -11.13 -2.38
N PRO A 81 11.04 -10.06 -1.59
CA PRO A 81 9.95 -9.33 -0.96
C PRO A 81 9.15 -8.53 -2.00
N THR A 82 7.84 -8.41 -1.78
CA THR A 82 6.95 -7.65 -2.66
C THR A 82 6.78 -6.23 -2.15
N LEU A 83 6.46 -5.29 -3.05
CA LEU A 83 6.21 -3.90 -2.66
C LEU A 83 4.77 -3.70 -2.22
N LEU A 84 4.56 -3.03 -1.09
CA LEU A 84 3.25 -2.58 -0.61
C LEU A 84 3.30 -1.08 -0.30
N ALA A 85 2.31 -0.33 -0.78
CA ALA A 85 2.14 1.07 -0.42
C ALA A 85 1.24 1.21 0.82
N LEU A 86 1.68 2.01 1.79
CA LEU A 86 0.92 2.33 3.00
C LEU A 86 0.81 3.86 3.17
N PRO A 87 -0.30 4.35 3.72
CA PRO A 87 -0.52 5.77 3.95
C PRO A 87 0.35 6.30 5.09
N LEU A 88 0.70 7.57 4.99
CA LEU A 88 1.19 8.38 6.10
C LEU A 88 0.17 9.47 6.48
N PRO A 89 0.23 10.03 7.70
CA PRO A 89 -0.77 11.00 8.16
C PRO A 89 -0.80 12.31 7.35
N ASP A 90 0.28 12.62 6.62
CA ASP A 90 0.38 13.78 5.73
C ASP A 90 -0.33 13.58 4.38
N GLY A 91 -0.83 12.36 4.09
CA GLY A 91 -1.55 12.01 2.87
C GLY A 91 -0.67 11.36 1.81
N SER A 92 0.65 11.35 2.01
CA SER A 92 1.58 10.65 1.14
C SER A 92 1.44 9.12 1.29
N ARG A 93 2.13 8.41 0.39
CA ARG A 93 2.27 6.95 0.42
C ARG A 93 3.73 6.59 0.58
N ARG A 94 4.01 5.67 1.49
CA ARG A 94 5.32 5.08 1.72
C ARG A 94 5.32 3.65 1.17
N ARG A 95 6.38 3.25 0.49
CA ARG A 95 6.52 1.91 -0.08
C ARG A 95 7.42 1.06 0.81
N PHE A 96 7.03 -0.19 1.02
CA PHE A 96 7.80 -1.15 1.81
C PHE A 96 7.99 -2.43 1.02
N ARG A 97 9.20 -3.00 1.07
CA ARG A 97 9.43 -4.41 0.73
C ARG A 97 8.92 -5.23 1.91
N VAL A 98 7.85 -5.98 1.72
CA VAL A 98 7.17 -6.73 2.78
C VAL A 98 7.36 -8.23 2.64
N SER A 99 7.41 -8.90 3.79
CA SER A 99 7.48 -10.35 3.93
C SER A 99 6.59 -10.81 5.09
N ARG A 100 6.13 -12.06 5.02
CA ARG A 100 5.41 -12.70 6.12
C ARG A 100 6.41 -13.10 7.20
N SER A 101 6.14 -12.68 8.43
CA SER A 101 6.99 -12.98 9.57
C SER A 101 6.56 -14.31 10.21
N ALA A 102 7.52 -15.14 10.63
CA ALA A 102 7.30 -16.45 11.22
C ALA A 102 7.29 -16.43 12.76
N VAL A 103 6.79 -15.35 13.38
CA VAL A 103 6.82 -15.16 14.84
C VAL A 103 5.85 -16.09 15.57
N MET A 104 4.84 -16.61 14.89
CA MET A 104 3.83 -17.49 15.49
C MET A 104 4.26 -18.97 15.40
N ALA A 105 4.24 -19.68 16.53
CA ALA A 105 4.50 -21.12 16.57
C ALA A 105 3.53 -21.89 15.65
N PRO A 106 3.96 -22.99 15.00
CA PRO A 106 3.14 -23.71 14.02
C PRO A 106 1.76 -24.13 14.55
N GLU A 107 1.67 -24.60 15.80
CA GLU A 107 0.40 -25.03 16.39
C GLU A 107 -0.55 -23.85 16.59
N LEU A 108 -0.01 -22.69 16.95
CA LEU A 108 -0.79 -21.46 17.13
C LEU A 108 -1.24 -20.89 15.78
N ALA A 109 -0.39 -20.96 14.76
CA ALA A 109 -0.72 -20.58 13.39
C ALA A 109 -1.81 -21.48 12.78
N ALA A 110 -1.79 -22.78 13.09
CA ALA A 110 -2.86 -23.72 12.69
C ALA A 110 -4.19 -23.41 13.38
N LYS A 111 -4.14 -22.96 14.65
CA LYS A 111 -5.33 -22.56 15.42
C LYS A 111 -5.92 -21.21 14.98
N TYR A 112 -5.08 -20.28 14.53
CA TYR A 112 -5.46 -18.92 14.12
C TYR A 112 -4.99 -18.59 12.70
N PRO A 113 -5.46 -19.32 11.66
CA PRO A 113 -4.95 -19.21 10.29
C PRO A 113 -5.23 -17.85 9.62
N ASP A 114 -6.23 -17.13 10.13
CA ASP A 114 -6.63 -15.80 9.68
C ASP A 114 -5.80 -14.67 10.31
N ILE A 115 -5.01 -14.98 11.35
CA ILE A 115 -4.08 -14.03 11.96
C ILE A 115 -2.72 -14.17 11.28
N ARG A 116 -2.25 -13.10 10.65
CA ARG A 116 -0.97 -13.10 9.93
C ARG A 116 -0.19 -11.84 10.26
N ALA A 117 1.08 -12.03 10.58
CA ALA A 117 2.03 -10.96 10.85
C ALA A 117 2.98 -10.75 9.67
N TYR A 118 3.33 -9.50 9.44
CA TYR A 118 4.16 -9.05 8.34
C TYR A 118 5.14 -7.98 8.82
N THR A 119 6.30 -7.97 8.19
CA THR A 119 7.38 -7.01 8.42
C THR A 119 7.80 -6.43 7.08
N GLY A 120 8.41 -5.25 7.10
CA GLY A 120 8.96 -4.67 5.89
C GLY A 120 9.82 -3.43 6.13
N GLN A 121 10.54 -3.02 5.10
CA GLN A 121 11.47 -1.88 5.12
C GLN A 121 11.32 -1.05 3.84
N ASP A 122 11.54 0.26 3.94
CA ASP A 122 11.57 1.12 2.75
C ASP A 122 12.75 0.69 1.85
N PRO A 123 12.52 0.52 0.53
CA PRO A 123 13.56 0.15 -0.41
C PRO A 123 14.80 1.05 -0.44
N ALA A 124 14.64 2.32 -0.06
CA ALA A 124 15.64 3.38 -0.13
C ALA A 124 16.15 3.83 1.25
N ASP A 125 15.49 3.43 2.34
CA ASP A 125 15.86 3.80 3.71
C ASP A 125 15.55 2.65 4.68
N ALA A 126 16.58 1.90 5.07
CA ALA A 126 16.44 0.77 6.00
C ALA A 126 16.00 1.17 7.42
N THR A 127 16.12 2.45 7.79
CA THR A 127 15.63 2.95 9.09
C THR A 127 14.12 3.16 9.08
N THR A 128 13.52 3.23 7.89
CA THR A 128 12.07 3.31 7.71
C THR A 128 11.49 1.90 7.61
N THR A 129 10.73 1.50 8.63
CA THR A 129 10.24 0.13 8.80
C THR A 129 8.73 0.06 9.00
N VAL A 130 8.15 -1.10 8.74
CA VAL A 130 6.76 -1.40 9.06
C VAL A 130 6.64 -2.77 9.71
N SER A 131 5.78 -2.86 10.72
CA SER A 131 5.22 -4.13 11.22
C SER A 131 3.71 -4.04 11.15
N PHE A 132 3.04 -5.04 10.60
CA PHE A 132 1.58 -5.05 10.56
C PHE A 132 1.00 -6.45 10.69
N GLU A 133 -0.25 -6.51 11.12
CA GLU A 133 -1.00 -7.74 11.24
C GLU A 133 -2.36 -7.61 10.54
N THR A 134 -2.85 -8.74 10.04
CA THR A 134 -4.24 -8.89 9.59
C THR A 134 -4.94 -9.93 10.43
N SER A 135 -6.20 -9.66 10.76
CA SER A 135 -7.12 -10.61 11.38
C SER A 135 -8.53 -10.40 10.80
N PRO A 136 -9.55 -11.18 11.19
CA PRO A 136 -10.94 -10.88 10.82
C PRO A 136 -11.40 -9.46 11.24
N ALA A 137 -10.75 -8.85 12.24
CA ALA A 137 -11.03 -7.48 12.66
C ALA A 137 -10.42 -6.40 11.77
N GLY A 138 -9.64 -6.77 10.74
CA GLY A 138 -8.99 -5.85 9.81
C GLY A 138 -7.46 -5.82 9.95
N LEU A 139 -6.86 -4.75 9.40
CA LEU A 139 -5.42 -4.49 9.44
C LEU A 139 -5.03 -3.59 10.62
N ARG A 140 -3.90 -3.88 11.26
CA ARG A 140 -3.26 -2.96 12.22
C ARG A 140 -1.81 -2.82 11.82
N ALA A 141 -1.32 -1.60 11.62
CA ALA A 141 0.07 -1.35 11.23
C ALA A 141 0.74 -0.31 12.12
N MET A 142 2.03 -0.51 12.32
CA MET A 142 2.94 0.44 12.95
C MET A 142 4.09 0.70 11.98
N LEU A 143 4.24 1.96 11.58
CA LEU A 143 5.30 2.43 10.70
C LEU A 143 6.27 3.26 11.53
N THR A 144 7.56 2.99 11.41
CA THR A 144 8.62 3.84 11.96
C THR A 144 9.25 4.58 10.79
N VAL A 145 9.19 5.91 10.80
CA VAL A 145 9.73 6.75 9.72
C VAL A 145 10.48 7.91 10.38
N GLN A 146 11.78 8.02 10.13
CA GLN A 146 12.62 9.09 10.70
C GLN A 146 12.47 9.23 12.24
N GLY A 147 12.42 8.09 12.95
CA GLY A 147 12.27 8.05 14.41
C GLY A 147 10.86 8.33 14.94
N ARG A 148 9.89 8.66 14.07
CA ARG A 148 8.47 8.84 14.45
C ARG A 148 7.68 7.56 14.23
N VAL A 149 6.66 7.35 15.06
CA VAL A 149 5.79 6.17 14.98
C VAL A 149 4.40 6.57 14.50
N TYR A 150 4.02 6.07 13.34
CA TYR A 150 2.68 6.22 12.78
C TYR A 150 1.89 4.93 12.93
N LEU A 151 0.61 5.06 13.22
CA LEU A 151 -0.30 3.93 13.40
C LEU A 151 -1.40 3.97 12.34
N ILE A 152 -1.71 2.79 11.81
CA ILE A 152 -2.91 2.53 11.01
C ILE A 152 -3.77 1.56 11.80
N GLU A 153 -4.97 2.00 12.14
CA GLU A 153 -5.86 1.33 13.09
C GLU A 153 -7.29 1.30 12.54
N PRO A 154 -8.06 0.22 12.73
CA PRO A 154 -9.48 0.23 12.39
C PRO A 154 -10.19 1.38 13.11
N PHE A 155 -11.08 2.06 12.40
CA PHE A 155 -11.84 3.20 12.94
C PHE A 155 -12.66 2.79 14.17
N ARG A 156 -13.21 1.57 14.15
CA ARG A 156 -13.97 0.94 15.22
C ARG A 156 -13.86 -0.59 15.14
N PRO A 157 -14.20 -1.34 16.21
CA PRO A 157 -14.27 -2.80 16.16
C PRO A 157 -15.24 -3.28 15.06
N ALA A 158 -14.94 -4.43 14.46
CA ALA A 158 -15.75 -5.07 13.41
C ALA A 158 -16.02 -4.19 12.16
N ASP A 159 -15.16 -3.20 11.88
CA ASP A 159 -15.20 -2.38 10.67
C ASP A 159 -13.89 -2.56 9.88
N PRO A 160 -13.83 -3.55 8.97
CA PRO A 160 -12.62 -3.81 8.18
C PRO A 160 -12.43 -2.82 7.03
N ARG A 161 -13.33 -1.83 6.87
CA ARG A 161 -13.33 -0.87 5.76
C ARG A 161 -12.73 0.47 6.16
N HIS A 162 -13.04 0.99 7.33
CA HIS A 162 -12.62 2.34 7.75
C HIS A 162 -11.45 2.31 8.70
N TYR A 163 -10.47 3.19 8.48
CA TYR A 163 -9.24 3.25 9.25
C TYR A 163 -8.87 4.67 9.63
N LEU A 164 -8.14 4.79 10.73
CA LEU A 164 -7.39 5.97 11.13
C LEU A 164 -5.92 5.78 10.73
N CYS A 165 -5.31 6.81 10.15
CA CYS A 165 -3.87 6.92 10.00
C CYS A 165 -3.38 8.18 10.72
N PHE A 166 -2.52 8.02 11.72
CA PHE A 166 -2.14 9.13 12.61
C PHE A 166 -0.77 8.92 13.25
N ASP A 167 -0.20 10.00 13.78
CA ASP A 167 1.00 9.96 14.60
C ASP A 167 0.67 9.52 16.02
N LYS A 168 1.34 8.47 16.51
CA LYS A 168 1.16 7.93 17.85
C LYS A 168 1.30 9.02 18.93
N ALA A 169 2.17 10.01 18.72
CA ALA A 169 2.38 11.11 19.66
C ALA A 169 1.15 12.04 19.81
N THR A 170 0.21 12.00 18.88
CA THR A 170 -1.03 12.81 18.93
C THR A 170 -2.16 12.13 19.72
N LEU A 171 -1.93 10.92 20.24
CA LEU A 171 -2.88 10.28 21.14
C LEU A 171 -2.91 10.96 22.51
N PRO A 172 -4.08 11.07 23.16
CA PRO A 172 -4.18 11.53 24.54
C PRO A 172 -3.36 10.66 25.49
N ALA A 173 -2.81 11.27 26.54
CA ALA A 173 -2.12 10.52 27.59
C ALA A 173 -3.03 9.43 28.18
N GLY A 174 -2.46 8.24 28.41
CA GLY A 174 -3.20 7.09 28.97
C GLY A 174 -4.01 6.25 27.96
N SER A 175 -4.06 6.63 26.68
CA SER A 175 -4.83 5.91 25.65
C SER A 175 -4.32 4.49 25.30
N LYS A 176 -3.13 4.11 25.79
CA LYS A 176 -2.53 2.77 25.64
C LYS A 176 -2.12 2.16 26.99
N ARG A 177 -2.85 2.42 28.08
CA ARG A 177 -2.70 1.59 29.27
C ARG A 177 -3.31 0.23 28.98
N PHE A 178 -2.47 -0.81 28.98
CA PHE A 178 -2.93 -2.18 29.13
C PHE A 178 -3.70 -2.24 30.45
N SER A 179 -5.03 -2.36 30.39
CA SER A 179 -5.82 -2.77 31.53
C SER A 179 -5.68 -4.28 31.62
N GLU A 180 -4.88 -4.74 32.58
CA GLU A 180 -4.82 -6.15 32.91
C GLU A 180 -6.23 -6.60 33.34
N PRO A 181 -6.77 -7.72 32.81
CA PRO A 181 -8.04 -8.23 33.29
C PRO A 181 -7.86 -8.56 34.77
N SER A 182 -8.71 -7.99 35.63
CA SER A 182 -8.80 -8.38 37.03
C SER A 182 -8.99 -9.90 37.09
N ARG A 183 -8.09 -10.58 37.81
CA ARG A 183 -8.14 -12.02 38.09
C ARG A 183 -9.45 -12.44 38.73
#